data_AF-A0A929V5P2-F1
#
_entry.id   AF-A0A929V5P2-F1
#
_cell.length_a   1.000
_cell.length_b   1.000
_cell.length_c   1.000
_cell.angle_alpha   90.00
_cell.angle_beta   90.00
_cell.angle_gamma   90.00
#
_symmetry.space_group_name_H-M   'P 1'
#
loop_
_entity.id
_entity.type
_entity.pdbx_description
1 polymer ?
#
loop_
_entity_poly.entity_id
_entity_poly.type
_entity_poly.pdbx_seq_one_letter_code
_entity_poly.pdbx_strand_id
1 'polypeptide(L)'
;MSKENNTPLEKLFGSKTRTKLLSLFFGNPERSFYVREMTRVIEEQINSVRRELLNLEGIGIIKNETYDNKVYYSANTKHPFSKPLVMLFSTRADVVVDVTVKPNVWEEYVRSVKNYLDCLIVTNRLPGQEGVDLLIVGDDKTKKLTHWAEVVEKKEGKPLNYVIMSRDDFQYRLNVKDRFVSEVLEMSILEKIDPDGILNRR
;
A
#
# COMPACT_ATOMS: atom_id res chain seq x y z
N MET A 1 12.39 -10.20 -37.78
CA MET A 1 11.91 -8.86 -37.36
C MET A 1 11.10 -9.05 -36.08
N SER A 2 11.75 -8.87 -34.94
CA SER A 2 11.16 -9.07 -33.61
C SER A 2 10.12 -7.98 -33.37
N LYS A 3 8.86 -8.36 -33.16
CA LYS A 3 7.81 -7.41 -32.78
C LYS A 3 8.20 -6.77 -31.45
N GLU A 4 8.39 -5.45 -31.45
CA GLU A 4 8.48 -4.68 -30.21
C GLU A 4 7.14 -4.81 -29.48
N ASN A 5 7.09 -5.71 -28.49
CA ASN A 5 5.97 -5.82 -27.58
C ASN A 5 6.02 -4.61 -26.64
N ASN A 6 5.56 -3.44 -27.12
CA ASN A 6 5.43 -2.25 -26.27
C ASN A 6 4.44 -2.59 -25.15
N THR A 7 4.94 -2.61 -23.92
CA THR A 7 4.13 -2.96 -22.75
C THR A 7 3.11 -1.84 -22.47
N PRO A 8 1.91 -2.13 -21.93
CA PRO A 8 0.90 -1.10 -21.62
C PRO A 8 1.43 0.08 -20.80
N LEU A 9 2.40 -0.16 -19.92
CA LEU A 9 3.06 0.85 -19.11
C LEU A 9 3.89 1.85 -19.93
N GLU A 10 4.54 1.43 -21.02
CA GLU A 10 5.31 2.34 -21.88
C GLU A 10 4.41 3.38 -22.53
N LYS A 11 3.18 2.99 -22.90
CA LYS A 11 2.17 3.90 -23.45
C LYS A 11 1.61 4.83 -22.39
N LEU A 12 1.35 4.33 -21.18
CA LEU A 12 0.79 5.13 -20.08
C LEU A 12 1.75 6.24 -19.63
N PHE A 13 3.05 5.94 -19.52
CA PHE A 13 4.06 6.89 -19.07
C PHE A 13 4.70 7.70 -20.20
N GLY A 14 4.38 7.39 -21.46
CA GLY A 14 4.81 8.12 -22.66
C GLY A 14 6.29 7.99 -23.01
N SER A 15 7.05 7.13 -22.31
CA SER A 15 8.50 6.94 -22.54
C SER A 15 8.93 5.54 -22.16
N LYS A 16 9.48 4.80 -23.14
CA LYS A 16 10.03 3.45 -22.95
C LYS A 16 11.19 3.44 -21.96
N THR A 17 12.14 4.36 -22.13
CA THR A 17 13.30 4.50 -21.24
C THR A 17 12.88 4.80 -19.80
N ARG A 18 11.87 5.66 -19.61
CA ARG A 18 11.33 5.99 -18.28
C ARG A 18 10.75 4.77 -17.58
N THR A 19 9.87 4.04 -18.27
CA THR A 19 9.22 2.84 -17.71
C THR A 19 10.26 1.78 -17.31
N LYS A 20 11.30 1.57 -18.13
CA LYS A 20 12.40 0.66 -17.82
C LYS A 20 13.23 1.11 -16.61
N LEU A 21 13.55 2.41 -16.51
CA LEU A 21 14.27 2.95 -15.35
C LEU A 21 13.46 2.83 -14.06
N LEU A 22 12.15 3.14 -14.11
CA LEU A 22 11.25 2.96 -12.98
C LEU A 22 11.19 1.49 -12.56
N SER A 23 11.11 0.56 -13.51
CA SER A 23 11.18 -0.89 -13.23
C SER A 23 12.49 -1.28 -12.55
N LEU A 24 13.64 -0.77 -13.02
CA LEU A 24 14.94 -1.07 -12.45
C LEU A 24 15.07 -0.59 -10.99
N PHE A 25 14.70 0.67 -10.73
CA PHE A 25 14.82 1.30 -9.42
C PHE A 25 13.81 0.75 -8.42
N PHE A 26 12.53 0.65 -8.79
CA PHE A 26 11.48 0.24 -7.86
C PHE A 26 11.31 -1.28 -7.75
N GLY A 27 11.88 -2.04 -8.68
CA GLY A 27 12.11 -3.49 -8.51
C GLY A 27 13.25 -3.80 -7.54
N ASN A 28 14.19 -2.86 -7.35
CA ASN A 28 15.32 -3.01 -6.42
C ASN A 28 15.55 -1.72 -5.60
N PRO A 29 14.62 -1.30 -4.71
CA PRO A 29 14.67 0.02 -4.07
C PRO A 29 15.93 0.31 -3.25
N GLU A 30 16.55 -0.74 -2.68
CA GLU A 30 17.76 -0.65 -1.87
C GLU A 30 19.06 -0.57 -2.69
N ARG A 31 18.99 -0.80 -4.01
CA ARG A 31 20.17 -0.81 -4.88
C ARG A 31 20.39 0.53 -5.56
N SER A 32 21.65 0.95 -5.59
CA SER A 32 22.10 2.10 -6.38
C SER A 32 22.78 1.64 -7.67
N PHE A 33 22.57 2.41 -8.74
CA PHE A 33 23.06 2.09 -10.08
C PHE A 33 23.79 3.28 -10.68
N TYR A 34 24.88 3.03 -11.42
CA TYR A 34 25.53 4.08 -12.21
C TYR A 34 25.06 4.03 -13.66
N VAL A 35 25.18 5.15 -14.38
CA VAL A 35 24.58 5.34 -15.71
C VAL A 35 24.94 4.24 -16.72
N ARG A 36 26.22 3.84 -16.78
CA ARG A 36 26.67 2.83 -17.74
C ARG A 36 26.14 1.43 -17.43
N GLU A 37 25.94 1.10 -16.16
CA GLU A 37 25.28 -0.15 -15.77
C GLU A 37 23.81 -0.13 -16.18
N MET A 38 23.10 0.97 -15.89
CA MET A 38 21.69 1.10 -16.28
C MET A 38 21.51 0.94 -17.79
N THR A 39 22.32 1.61 -18.61
CA THR A 39 22.23 1.49 -20.08
C THR A 39 22.39 0.06 -20.60
N ARG A 40 23.19 -0.77 -19.91
CA ARG A 40 23.38 -2.18 -20.27
C ARG A 40 22.21 -3.05 -19.83
N VAL A 41 21.69 -2.81 -18.62
CA VAL A 41 20.58 -3.60 -18.07
C VAL A 41 19.27 -3.33 -18.81
N ILE A 42 18.98 -2.06 -19.13
CA ILE A 42 17.72 -1.69 -19.77
C ILE A 42 17.80 -1.67 -21.31
N GLU A 43 19.00 -1.86 -21.87
CA GLU A 43 19.28 -1.84 -23.32
C GLU A 43 18.79 -0.55 -24.01
N GLU A 44 19.14 0.60 -23.45
CA GLU A 44 18.76 1.92 -23.98
C GLU A 44 19.97 2.84 -24.17
N GLN A 45 19.84 3.82 -25.06
CA GLN A 45 20.93 4.76 -25.35
C GLN A 45 21.23 5.69 -24.16
N ILE A 46 22.52 5.95 -23.94
CA ILE A 46 23.01 6.75 -22.81
C ILE A 46 22.39 8.15 -22.71
N ASN A 47 22.14 8.81 -23.85
CA ASN A 47 21.55 10.15 -23.86
C ASN A 47 20.06 10.12 -23.46
N SER A 48 19.33 9.08 -23.87
CA SER A 48 17.94 8.89 -23.43
C SER A 48 17.87 8.61 -21.94
N VAL A 49 18.77 7.75 -21.43
CA VAL A 49 18.88 7.48 -19.99
C VAL A 49 19.18 8.75 -19.21
N ARG A 50 20.16 9.54 -19.63
CA ARG A 50 20.50 10.82 -18.96
C ARG A 50 19.33 11.80 -18.90
N ARG A 51 18.59 11.97 -20.01
CA ARG A 51 17.42 12.86 -20.04
C ARG A 51 16.36 12.40 -19.04
N GLU A 52 16.05 11.09 -19.00
CA GLU A 52 15.04 10.59 -18.08
C GLU A 52 15.50 10.58 -16.62
N LEU A 53 16.79 10.36 -16.35
CA LEU A 53 17.32 10.51 -14.99
C LEU A 53 17.15 11.94 -14.48
N LEU A 54 17.46 12.95 -15.31
CA LEU A 54 17.25 14.35 -14.96
C LEU A 54 15.77 14.66 -14.71
N ASN A 55 14.87 14.12 -15.53
CA ASN A 55 13.43 14.28 -15.33
C ASN A 55 12.96 13.67 -14.00
N LEU A 56 13.35 12.42 -13.73
CA LEU A 56 12.94 11.67 -12.54
C LEU A 56 13.55 12.26 -11.26
N GLU A 57 14.76 12.78 -11.33
CA GLU A 57 15.42 13.51 -10.25
C GLU A 57 14.73 14.86 -10.01
N GLY A 58 14.40 15.59 -11.07
CA GLY A 58 13.73 16.89 -10.98
C GLY A 58 12.35 16.83 -10.30
N ILE A 59 11.67 15.68 -10.36
CA ILE A 59 10.42 15.42 -9.63
C ILE A 59 10.64 14.69 -8.29
N GLY A 60 11.88 14.40 -7.92
CA GLY A 60 12.24 13.79 -6.62
C GLY A 60 11.93 12.29 -6.49
N ILE A 61 11.60 11.59 -7.58
CA ILE A 61 11.31 10.15 -7.60
C ILE A 61 12.57 9.31 -7.38
N ILE A 62 13.71 9.80 -7.88
CA ILE A 62 15.03 9.22 -7.64
C ILE A 62 15.93 10.24 -6.97
N LYS A 63 16.96 9.75 -6.30
CA LYS A 63 18.05 10.55 -5.73
C LYS A 63 19.38 10.14 -6.36
N ASN A 64 20.35 11.04 -6.36
CA ASN A 64 21.72 10.72 -6.73
C ASN A 64 22.67 10.94 -5.55
N GLU A 65 23.76 10.18 -5.54
CA GLU A 65 24.85 10.28 -4.59
C GLU A 65 26.17 10.10 -5.35
N THR A 66 27.18 10.91 -5.02
CA THR A 66 28.51 10.79 -5.64
C THR A 66 29.41 9.97 -4.73
N TYR A 67 29.95 8.89 -5.28
CA TYR A 67 30.88 7.99 -4.58
C TYR A 67 32.00 7.58 -5.55
N ASP A 68 33.26 7.68 -5.11
CA ASP A 68 34.44 7.29 -5.91
C ASP A 68 34.45 7.90 -7.33
N ASN A 69 34.27 9.23 -7.42
CA ASN A 69 34.18 9.98 -8.69
C ASN A 69 33.10 9.48 -9.68
N LYS A 70 32.10 8.73 -9.19
CA LYS A 70 30.97 8.23 -9.97
C LYS A 70 29.67 8.68 -9.33
N VAL A 71 28.72 9.06 -10.18
CA VAL A 71 27.36 9.39 -9.77
C VAL A 71 26.51 8.13 -9.80
N TYR A 72 25.94 7.80 -8.66
CA TYR A 72 25.01 6.70 -8.48
C TYR A 72 23.60 7.24 -8.29
N TYR A 73 22.62 6.55 -8.85
CA TYR A 73 21.21 6.86 -8.74
C TYR A 73 20.50 5.74 -7.97
N SER A 74 19.55 6.10 -7.14
CA SER A 74 18.70 5.15 -6.40
C SER A 74 17.28 5.66 -6.27
N ALA A 75 16.34 4.76 -5.97
CA ALA A 75 14.96 5.12 -5.69
C ALA A 75 14.89 6.02 -4.44
N ASN A 76 14.08 7.07 -4.50
CA ASN A 76 13.78 7.85 -3.32
C ASN A 76 12.66 7.18 -2.52
N THR A 77 13.03 6.33 -1.56
CA THR A 77 12.07 5.60 -0.69
C THR A 77 11.21 6.53 0.16
N LYS A 78 11.66 7.77 0.41
CA LYS A 78 10.92 8.80 1.17
C LYS A 78 9.88 9.55 0.34
N HIS A 79 9.85 9.36 -0.99
CA HIS A 79 8.89 10.05 -1.85
C HIS A 79 7.44 9.60 -1.57
N PRO A 80 6.43 10.49 -1.58
CA PRO A 80 5.03 10.10 -1.34
C PRO A 80 4.51 8.96 -2.24
N PHE A 81 4.98 8.94 -3.49
CA PHE A 81 4.64 7.90 -4.47
C PHE A 81 5.57 6.68 -4.47
N SER A 82 6.51 6.55 -3.53
CA SER A 82 7.44 5.42 -3.52
C SER A 82 6.70 4.08 -3.42
N LYS A 83 5.75 3.93 -2.48
CA LYS A 83 4.96 2.71 -2.28
C LYS A 83 4.13 2.32 -3.54
N PRO A 84 3.30 3.21 -4.13
CA PRO A 84 2.61 2.91 -5.38
C PRO A 84 3.55 2.52 -6.52
N LEU A 85 4.70 3.18 -6.65
CA LEU A 85 5.66 2.88 -7.72
C LEU A 85 6.33 1.52 -7.49
N VAL A 86 6.68 1.17 -6.25
CA VAL A 86 7.10 -0.21 -5.93
C VAL A 86 6.00 -1.17 -6.37
N MET A 87 4.75 -0.99 -5.99
CA MET A 87 3.68 -1.92 -6.39
C MET A 87 3.51 -2.04 -7.92
N LEU A 88 3.62 -0.93 -8.65
CA LEU A 88 3.49 -0.93 -10.11
C LEU A 88 4.65 -1.62 -10.83
N PHE A 89 5.85 -1.60 -10.24
CA PHE A 89 7.09 -1.97 -10.91
C PHE A 89 7.83 -3.16 -10.25
N SER A 90 7.43 -3.61 -9.06
CA SER A 90 8.05 -4.70 -8.29
C SER A 90 7.65 -6.08 -8.77
N THR A 91 7.19 -6.22 -10.00
CA THR A 91 6.79 -7.50 -10.58
C THR A 91 8.02 -8.38 -10.75
N ARG A 92 8.32 -9.17 -9.71
CA ARG A 92 8.56 -10.60 -9.90
C ARG A 92 7.47 -11.07 -10.87
N ALA A 93 7.91 -11.62 -11.99
CA ALA A 93 7.05 -12.29 -12.94
C ALA A 93 6.10 -13.26 -12.20
N ASP A 94 4.87 -13.37 -12.73
CA ASP A 94 3.91 -14.44 -12.43
C ASP A 94 3.01 -14.33 -11.20
N VAL A 95 2.85 -13.15 -10.61
CA VAL A 95 1.59 -12.88 -9.92
C VAL A 95 1.06 -11.58 -10.50
N VAL A 96 0.13 -11.73 -11.44
CA VAL A 96 -1.01 -10.81 -11.50
C VAL A 96 -1.58 -10.85 -10.08
N VAL A 97 -1.03 -10.05 -9.17
CA VAL A 97 -1.76 -9.65 -7.99
C VAL A 97 -2.77 -8.73 -8.63
N ASP A 98 -3.87 -9.37 -8.98
CA ASP A 98 -5.09 -8.79 -9.40
C ASP A 98 -5.26 -7.55 -8.50
N VAL A 99 -4.90 -6.38 -9.04
CA VAL A 99 -5.48 -5.12 -8.61
C VAL A 99 -6.88 -5.08 -9.25
N THR A 100 -7.62 -6.20 -9.17
CA THR A 100 -8.95 -6.09 -8.66
C THR A 100 -8.79 -5.35 -7.34
N VAL A 101 -9.40 -4.16 -7.29
CA VAL A 101 -10.37 -3.91 -6.24
C VAL A 101 -11.09 -5.24 -6.02
N LYS A 102 -10.56 -6.12 -5.16
CA LYS A 102 -11.22 -7.38 -4.87
C LYS A 102 -12.59 -6.95 -4.38
N PRO A 103 -13.69 -7.46 -4.95
CA PRO A 103 -14.99 -7.20 -4.38
C PRO A 103 -14.90 -7.59 -2.90
N ASN A 104 -15.09 -6.59 -2.04
CA ASN A 104 -15.08 -6.62 -0.58
C ASN A 104 -14.87 -8.03 0.00
N VAL A 105 -13.62 -8.50 0.07
CA VAL A 105 -13.30 -9.78 0.72
C VAL A 105 -13.92 -9.77 2.12
N TRP A 106 -13.76 -8.63 2.81
CA TRP A 106 -14.33 -8.38 4.13
C TRP A 106 -15.86 -8.42 4.19
N GLU A 107 -16.61 -8.14 3.12
CA GLU A 107 -18.07 -8.33 3.14
C GLU A 107 -18.44 -9.79 3.35
N GLU A 108 -17.73 -10.72 2.70
CA GLU A 108 -17.97 -12.15 2.87
C GLU A 108 -17.63 -12.60 4.30
N TYR A 109 -16.53 -12.09 4.87
CA TYR A 109 -16.17 -12.35 6.26
C TYR A 109 -17.22 -11.81 7.24
N VAL A 110 -17.73 -10.61 6.99
CA VAL A 110 -18.67 -9.90 7.87
C VAL A 110 -20.10 -10.43 7.77
N ARG A 111 -20.49 -11.10 6.67
CA ARG A 111 -21.85 -11.69 6.53
C ARG A 111 -22.27 -12.53 7.74
N SER A 112 -21.34 -13.27 8.34
CA SER A 112 -21.60 -14.13 9.50
C SER A 112 -21.94 -13.35 10.77
N VAL A 113 -21.47 -12.10 10.89
CA VAL A 113 -21.61 -11.26 12.10
C VAL A 113 -22.37 -9.96 11.83
N LYS A 114 -22.98 -9.80 10.65
CA LYS A 114 -23.65 -8.56 10.22
C LYS A 114 -24.70 -8.05 11.22
N ASN A 115 -25.38 -8.94 11.95
CA ASN A 115 -26.39 -8.56 12.94
C ASN A 115 -25.81 -8.05 14.27
N TYR A 116 -24.50 -8.23 14.48
CA TYR A 116 -23.78 -7.84 15.69
C TYR A 116 -22.80 -6.71 15.41
N LEU A 117 -22.47 -6.45 14.14
CA LEU A 117 -21.49 -5.47 13.72
C LEU A 117 -22.17 -4.20 13.24
N ASP A 118 -21.89 -3.09 13.90
CA ASP A 118 -22.31 -1.74 13.51
C ASP A 118 -21.29 -1.07 12.59
N CYS A 119 -19.99 -1.25 12.86
CA CYS A 119 -18.90 -0.71 12.05
C CYS A 119 -17.62 -1.55 12.18
N LEU A 120 -16.87 -1.71 11.09
CA LEU A 120 -15.54 -2.32 11.06
C LEU A 120 -14.56 -1.39 10.34
N ILE A 121 -13.41 -1.14 10.96
CA ILE A 121 -12.28 -0.45 10.34
C ILE A 121 -11.09 -1.42 10.33
N VAL A 122 -10.58 -1.69 9.13
CA VAL A 122 -9.38 -2.51 8.92
C VAL A 122 -8.23 -1.58 8.61
N THR A 123 -7.15 -1.66 9.36
CA THR A 123 -5.96 -0.84 9.13
C THR A 123 -4.88 -1.64 8.40
N ASN A 124 -4.03 -0.93 7.65
CA ASN A 124 -2.89 -1.49 6.95
C ASN A 124 -1.61 -1.28 7.76
N ARG A 125 -1.51 -1.94 8.92
CA ARG A 125 -0.37 -1.85 9.83
C ARG A 125 0.79 -2.72 9.34
N LEU A 126 2.00 -2.15 9.30
CA LEU A 126 3.22 -2.91 9.02
C LEU A 126 3.78 -3.53 10.31
N PRO A 127 4.48 -4.68 10.24
CA PRO A 127 5.14 -5.28 11.40
C PRO A 127 6.06 -4.27 12.10
N GLY A 128 5.87 -4.10 13.42
CA GLY A 128 6.64 -3.17 14.25
C GLY A 128 6.02 -1.77 14.40
N GLN A 129 4.88 -1.48 13.75
CA GLN A 129 4.12 -0.26 14.02
C GLN A 129 3.17 -0.46 15.22
N GLU A 130 3.08 0.57 16.05
CA GLU A 130 2.03 0.68 17.08
C GLU A 130 0.66 0.89 16.42
N GLY A 131 -0.40 0.46 17.10
CA GLY A 131 -1.78 0.53 16.62
C GLY A 131 -2.48 -0.82 16.58
N VAL A 132 -3.68 -0.81 15.99
CA VAL A 132 -4.58 -1.98 15.89
C VAL A 132 -4.81 -2.34 14.43
N ASP A 133 -4.86 -3.63 14.13
CA ASP A 133 -5.15 -4.16 12.80
C ASP A 133 -6.66 -4.09 12.49
N LEU A 134 -7.51 -4.26 13.51
CA LEU A 134 -8.97 -4.22 13.39
C LEU A 134 -9.61 -3.40 14.53
N LEU A 135 -10.51 -2.48 14.17
CA LEU A 135 -11.44 -1.86 15.10
C LEU A 135 -12.85 -2.33 14.78
N ILE A 136 -13.46 -3.03 15.74
CA ILE A 136 -14.76 -3.67 15.62
C ILE A 136 -15.73 -2.94 16.54
N VAL A 137 -16.78 -2.37 15.97
CA VAL A 137 -17.85 -1.69 16.71
C VAL A 137 -19.12 -2.52 16.59
N GLY A 138 -19.69 -2.92 17.72
CA GLY A 138 -20.86 -3.79 17.72
C GLY A 138 -21.24 -4.36 19.09
N ASP A 139 -22.25 -5.23 19.12
CA ASP A 139 -22.70 -5.94 20.32
C ASP A 139 -21.99 -7.30 20.45
N ASP A 140 -21.01 -7.38 21.36
CA ASP A 140 -20.30 -8.61 21.69
C ASP A 140 -20.78 -9.31 22.98
N LYS A 141 -21.99 -9.04 23.47
CA LYS A 141 -22.51 -9.73 24.67
C LYS A 141 -22.50 -11.25 24.57
N THR A 142 -22.64 -11.77 23.35
CA THR A 142 -22.63 -13.21 23.05
C THR A 142 -21.26 -13.76 22.62
N LYS A 143 -20.19 -12.95 22.72
CA LYS A 143 -18.82 -13.27 22.28
C LYS A 143 -18.70 -13.67 20.80
N LYS A 144 -19.69 -13.30 19.98
CA LYS A 144 -19.73 -13.64 18.55
C LYS A 144 -18.71 -12.84 17.75
N LEU A 145 -18.48 -11.59 18.10
CA LEU A 145 -17.45 -10.75 17.45
C LEU A 145 -16.05 -11.21 17.87
N THR A 146 -15.88 -11.57 19.15
CA THR A 146 -14.63 -12.19 19.64
C THR A 146 -14.31 -13.47 18.86
N HIS A 147 -15.26 -14.41 18.76
CA HIS A 147 -15.04 -15.66 18.03
C HIS A 147 -14.80 -15.43 16.53
N TRP A 148 -15.50 -14.47 15.94
CA TRP A 148 -15.26 -14.08 14.55
C TRP A 148 -13.84 -13.55 14.34
N ALA A 149 -13.34 -12.71 15.23
CA ALA A 149 -11.98 -12.20 15.17
C ALA A 149 -10.93 -13.33 15.25
N GLU A 150 -11.13 -14.33 16.10
CA GLU A 150 -10.27 -15.53 16.17
C GLU A 150 -10.28 -16.34 14.85
N VAL A 151 -11.45 -16.45 14.21
CA VAL A 151 -11.57 -17.14 12.92
C VAL A 151 -10.85 -16.36 11.82
N VAL A 152 -10.94 -15.03 11.82
CA VAL A 152 -10.22 -14.16 10.89
C VAL A 152 -8.71 -14.29 11.11
N GLU A 153 -8.23 -14.26 12.35
CA GLU A 153 -6.82 -14.44 12.70
C GLU A 153 -6.25 -15.77 12.18
N LYS A 154 -6.98 -16.87 12.38
CA LYS A 154 -6.59 -18.19 11.87
C LYS A 154 -6.53 -18.25 10.35
N LYS A 155 -7.45 -17.58 9.66
CA LYS A 155 -7.49 -17.54 8.19
C LYS A 155 -6.37 -16.66 7.60
N GLU A 156 -6.04 -15.56 8.27
CA GLU A 156 -4.95 -14.67 7.88
C GLU A 156 -3.56 -15.24 8.20
N GLY A 157 -3.48 -16.24 9.09
CA GLY A 157 -2.23 -16.94 9.41
C GLY A 157 -1.21 -16.10 10.17
N LYS A 158 -1.65 -14.98 10.76
CA LYS A 158 -0.84 -14.04 11.53
C LYS A 158 -1.64 -13.53 12.74
N PRO A 159 -0.99 -13.22 13.88
CA PRO A 159 -1.68 -12.63 15.02
C PRO A 159 -2.21 -11.25 14.64
N LEU A 160 -3.48 -11.00 14.95
CA LEU A 160 -4.16 -9.72 14.68
C LEU A 160 -4.44 -9.00 15.99
N ASN A 161 -4.01 -7.75 16.07
CA ASN A 161 -4.39 -6.86 17.16
C ASN A 161 -5.76 -6.25 16.85
N TYR A 162 -6.79 -6.63 17.61
CA TYR A 162 -8.13 -6.10 17.43
C TYR A 162 -8.70 -5.51 18.71
N VAL A 163 -9.58 -4.52 18.56
CA VAL A 163 -10.35 -3.94 19.66
C VAL A 163 -11.83 -4.04 19.33
N ILE A 164 -12.60 -4.52 20.30
CA ILE A 164 -14.07 -4.60 20.22
C ILE A 164 -14.64 -3.56 21.18
N MET A 165 -15.56 -2.73 20.70
CA MET A 165 -16.28 -1.75 21.52
C MET A 165 -17.74 -1.64 21.11
N SER A 166 -18.59 -1.18 22.03
CA SER A 166 -19.99 -0.95 21.73
C SER A 166 -20.17 0.31 20.88
N ARG A 167 -21.30 0.39 20.19
CA ARG A 167 -21.72 1.59 19.45
C ARG A 167 -21.66 2.85 20.31
N ASP A 168 -22.17 2.78 21.54
CA ASP A 168 -22.27 3.92 22.44
C ASP A 168 -20.88 4.41 22.89
N ASP A 169 -19.98 3.48 23.22
CA ASP A 169 -18.60 3.81 23.61
C ASP A 169 -17.83 4.41 22.43
N PHE A 170 -18.00 3.85 21.22
CA PHE A 170 -17.38 4.39 20.02
C PHE A 170 -17.86 5.81 19.70
N GLN A 171 -19.17 6.06 19.77
CA GLN A 171 -19.73 7.40 19.53
C GLN A 171 -19.30 8.40 20.59
N TYR A 172 -19.29 8.01 21.85
CA TYR A 172 -18.78 8.85 22.93
C TYR A 172 -17.32 9.25 22.67
N ARG A 173 -16.46 8.27 22.39
CA ARG A 173 -15.03 8.48 22.09
C ARG A 173 -14.79 9.34 20.85
N LEU A 174 -15.62 9.19 19.82
CA LEU A 174 -15.58 10.04 18.63
C LEU A 174 -15.89 11.50 18.98
N ASN A 175 -16.92 11.73 19.81
CA ASN A 175 -17.34 13.07 20.22
C ASN A 175 -16.30 13.77 21.12
N VAL A 176 -15.70 13.03 22.06
CA VAL A 176 -14.66 13.59 22.94
C VAL A 176 -13.28 13.65 22.28
N LYS A 177 -13.15 13.23 21.01
CA LYS A 177 -11.88 13.10 20.28
C LYS A 177 -10.86 12.31 21.09
N ASP A 178 -11.29 11.14 21.54
CA ASP A 178 -10.45 10.20 22.25
C ASP A 178 -9.20 9.87 21.43
N ARG A 179 -8.05 9.89 22.10
CA ARG A 179 -6.74 9.74 21.45
C ARG A 179 -6.67 8.46 20.63
N PHE A 180 -7.17 7.34 21.15
CA PHE A 180 -7.11 6.05 20.47
C PHE A 180 -7.96 6.06 19.19
N VAL A 181 -9.22 6.50 19.26
CA VAL A 181 -10.09 6.53 18.06
C VAL A 181 -9.53 7.47 17.00
N SER A 182 -9.01 8.63 17.40
CA SER A 182 -8.34 9.55 16.48
C SER A 182 -7.11 8.94 15.82
N GLU A 183 -6.22 8.29 16.59
CA GLU A 183 -5.05 7.59 16.07
C GLU A 183 -5.45 6.51 15.04
N VAL A 184 -6.47 5.70 15.34
CA VAL A 184 -6.95 4.65 14.42
C VAL A 184 -7.52 5.23 13.12
N LEU A 185 -8.25 6.35 13.20
CA LEU A 185 -8.80 7.02 12.02
C LEU A 185 -7.73 7.71 11.16
N GLU A 186 -6.59 8.09 11.75
CA GLU A 186 -5.44 8.66 11.06
C GLU A 186 -4.51 7.62 10.43
N MET A 187 -4.63 6.34 10.83
CA MET A 187 -3.87 5.24 10.23
C MET A 187 -4.22 5.03 8.76
N SER A 188 -3.35 4.32 8.04
CA SER A 188 -3.64 3.87 6.66
C SER A 188 -4.77 2.85 6.69
N ILE A 189 -6.02 3.28 6.47
CA ILE A 189 -7.18 2.39 6.42
C ILE A 189 -7.13 1.53 5.14
N LEU A 190 -7.24 0.21 5.31
CA LEU A 190 -7.34 -0.76 4.23
C LEU A 190 -8.79 -0.89 3.75
N GLU A 191 -9.73 -1.00 4.69
CA GLU A 191 -11.15 -1.22 4.41
C GLU A 191 -12.00 -0.58 5.52
N LYS A 192 -13.18 -0.08 5.16
CA LYS A 192 -14.16 0.48 6.11
C LYS A 192 -15.55 -0.01 5.76
N ILE A 193 -16.18 -0.71 6.70
CA ILE A 193 -17.56 -1.18 6.59
C ILE A 193 -18.37 -0.44 7.65
N ASP A 194 -19.21 0.50 7.22
CA ASP A 194 -20.05 1.33 8.08
C ASP A 194 -21.48 1.39 7.52
N PRO A 195 -22.27 0.30 7.63
CA PRO A 195 -23.63 0.24 7.10
C PRO A 195 -24.56 1.29 7.71
N ASP A 196 -24.28 1.74 8.94
CA ASP A 196 -25.09 2.70 9.69
C ASP A 196 -24.63 4.16 9.54
N GLY A 197 -23.54 4.41 8.81
CA GLY A 197 -22.99 5.74 8.56
C GLY A 197 -22.54 6.48 9.83
N ILE A 198 -22.11 5.74 10.85
CA ILE A 198 -21.74 6.24 12.18
C ILE A 198 -20.54 7.21 12.09
N LEU A 199 -19.65 6.98 11.13
CA LEU A 199 -18.43 7.77 10.96
C LEU A 199 -18.65 9.12 10.24
N ASN A 200 -19.82 9.33 9.62
CA ASN A 200 -20.09 10.50 8.77
C ASN A 200 -21.09 11.50 9.38
N ARG A 201 -21.56 11.30 10.61
CA ARG A 201 -22.43 12.27 11.29
C ARG A 201 -21.58 13.42 11.84
N ARG A 202 -21.43 14.47 11.02
CA ARG A 202 -21.06 15.82 11.46
C ARG A 202 -22.19 16.47 12.24
#